data_AF-A0A1F8JNP4-F1
#
_entry.id   AF-A0A1F8JNP4-F1
#
_cell.length_a   1.000
_cell.length_b   1.000
_cell.length_c   1.000
_cell.angle_alpha   90.00
_cell.angle_beta   90.00
_cell.angle_gamma   90.00
#
_symmetry.space_group_name_H-M   'P 1'
#
loop_
_entity.id
_entity.type
_entity.pdbx_description
1 polymer ?
#
loop_
_entity_poly.entity_id
_entity_poly.type
_entity_poly.pdbx_seq_one_letter_code
_entity_poly.pdbx_strand_id
1 'polypeptide(L)'
;MTFPTNPIGKPPRDPYEDYRVEAVEKEKKETPQPPPEPRSPKPRAVEILVAYFLILFRKILELIERGAGRRSPSQDKGSLGQNLLLFKTSIEMMKQEDKSQSGPFLSALALDWNRLTGDLRKMSAGGPIEIELRALIQKIQSYPKGTQHSFGYYLSEYAGQKWLPFPFMEMVQKAHFEHRKDPSHSALSDWSAKLDHLLSLLETYY
;
A
#
# COMPACT_ATOMS: atom_id res chain seq x y z
N MET A 1 -70.53 -17.07 3.03
CA MET A 1 -70.34 -16.18 4.20
C MET A 1 -69.51 -15.01 3.75
N THR A 2 -70.11 -13.82 3.66
CA THR A 2 -69.46 -12.58 3.23
C THR A 2 -69.50 -11.60 4.41
N PHE A 3 -68.32 -11.18 4.89
CA PHE A 3 -68.22 -10.15 5.92
C PHE A 3 -68.34 -8.76 5.29
N PRO A 4 -69.05 -7.80 5.92
CA PRO A 4 -69.14 -6.43 5.42
C PRO A 4 -67.85 -5.65 5.71
N THR A 5 -67.27 -5.08 4.67
CA THR A 5 -66.18 -4.11 4.72
C THR A 5 -66.76 -2.69 4.79
N ASN A 6 -66.63 -2.02 5.93
CA ASN A 6 -66.14 -0.64 6.06
C ASN A 6 -66.39 -0.12 7.49
N PRO A 7 -65.39 0.44 8.17
CA PRO A 7 -65.63 1.19 9.40
C PRO A 7 -66.33 2.52 9.07
N ILE A 8 -67.41 2.80 9.79
CA ILE A 8 -68.11 4.08 9.77
C ILE A 8 -67.30 5.08 10.58
N GLY A 9 -66.72 6.07 9.91
CA GLY A 9 -66.04 7.19 10.56
C GLY A 9 -65.15 7.94 9.58
N LYS A 10 -65.18 9.28 9.62
CA LYS A 10 -64.20 10.08 8.88
C LYS A 10 -62.81 9.72 9.41
N PRO A 11 -61.82 9.43 8.54
CA PRO A 11 -60.47 9.18 8.99
C PRO A 11 -59.98 10.40 9.80
N PRO A 12 -59.22 10.18 10.88
CA PRO A 12 -58.66 11.28 11.67
C PRO A 12 -57.83 12.18 10.76
N ARG A 13 -57.96 13.49 10.95
CA ARG A 13 -57.24 14.50 10.17
C ARG A 13 -55.74 14.29 10.38
N ASP A 14 -54.98 14.19 9.29
CA ASP A 14 -53.53 14.01 9.33
C ASP A 14 -52.92 15.23 10.06
N PRO A 15 -52.25 15.04 11.22
CA PRO A 15 -51.65 16.13 11.99
C PRO A 15 -50.55 16.89 11.23
N TYR A 16 -50.07 16.32 10.11
CA TYR A 16 -48.98 16.87 9.32
C TYR A 16 -49.43 17.49 7.99
N GLU A 17 -50.75 17.61 7.74
CA GLU A 17 -51.29 18.30 6.55
C GLU A 17 -50.72 19.74 6.42
N ASP A 18 -50.67 20.47 7.54
CA ASP A 18 -50.19 21.87 7.58
C ASP A 18 -48.64 22.00 7.55
N TYR A 19 -47.92 20.88 7.62
CA TYR A 19 -46.45 20.83 7.61
C TYR A 19 -45.86 20.30 6.30
N ARG A 20 -46.67 20.10 5.26
CA ARG A 20 -46.16 19.74 3.93
C ARG A 20 -45.40 20.92 3.36
N VAL A 21 -44.07 20.87 3.50
CA VAL A 21 -43.15 21.77 2.80
C VAL A 21 -43.35 21.56 1.30
N GLU A 22 -43.71 22.62 0.58
CA GLU A 22 -43.76 22.59 -0.88
C GLU A 22 -42.43 22.06 -1.41
N ALA A 23 -42.50 21.08 -2.32
CA ALA A 23 -41.32 20.54 -2.95
C ALA A 23 -40.59 21.72 -3.63
N VAL A 24 -39.41 22.06 -3.12
CA VAL A 24 -38.54 23.07 -3.74
C VAL A 24 -38.39 22.67 -5.20
N GLU A 25 -38.95 23.46 -6.10
CA GLU A 25 -38.70 23.34 -7.52
C GLU A 25 -37.17 23.34 -7.66
N LYS A 26 -36.63 22.22 -8.13
CA LYS A 26 -35.22 22.13 -8.45
C LYS A 26 -34.99 23.07 -9.62
N GLU A 27 -34.69 24.34 -9.31
CA GLU A 27 -33.96 25.20 -10.23
C GLU A 27 -32.79 24.37 -10.73
N LYS A 28 -32.76 24.23 -12.05
CA LYS A 28 -31.74 23.52 -12.80
C LYS A 28 -30.43 24.28 -12.65
N LYS A 29 -29.83 24.24 -11.46
CA LYS A 29 -28.44 24.62 -11.24
C LYS A 29 -27.63 23.73 -12.16
N GLU A 30 -27.07 24.33 -13.20
CA GLU A 30 -25.94 23.77 -13.92
C GLU A 30 -24.98 23.27 -12.86
N THR A 31 -24.89 21.94 -12.78
CA THR A 31 -23.97 21.28 -11.86
C THR A 31 -22.59 21.80 -12.28
N PRO A 32 -21.85 22.51 -11.40
CA PRO A 32 -20.47 22.84 -11.70
C PRO A 32 -19.80 21.52 -12.07
N GLN A 33 -19.27 21.42 -13.29
CA GLN A 33 -18.49 20.24 -13.66
C GLN A 33 -17.49 20.01 -12.53
N PRO A 34 -17.45 18.81 -11.93
CA PRO A 34 -16.39 18.50 -11.00
C PRO A 34 -15.07 18.85 -11.72
N PRO A 35 -14.11 19.49 -11.03
CA PRO A 35 -12.79 19.73 -11.61
C PRO A 35 -12.34 18.45 -12.29
N PRO A 36 -11.85 18.50 -13.54
CA PRO A 36 -11.49 17.29 -14.26
C PRO A 36 -10.61 16.47 -13.35
N GLU A 37 -11.09 15.28 -12.97
CA GLU A 37 -10.31 14.34 -12.17
C GLU A 37 -8.93 14.26 -12.83
N PRO A 38 -7.83 14.42 -12.08
CA PRO A 38 -6.51 14.29 -12.66
C PRO A 38 -6.47 12.92 -13.31
N ARG A 39 -6.53 12.90 -14.65
CA ARG A 39 -6.56 11.66 -15.43
C ARG A 39 -5.29 10.92 -15.08
N SER A 40 -5.38 9.92 -14.23
CA SER A 40 -4.28 9.03 -13.95
C SER A 40 -3.83 8.46 -15.31
N PRO A 41 -2.57 8.67 -15.71
CA PRO A 41 -2.12 8.26 -17.03
C PRO A 41 -2.32 6.75 -17.16
N LYS A 42 -3.15 6.32 -18.13
CA LYS A 42 -3.43 4.91 -18.37
C LYS A 42 -2.10 4.15 -18.52
N PRO A 43 -1.92 3.02 -17.81
CA PRO A 43 -0.68 2.28 -17.86
C PRO A 43 -0.44 1.75 -19.28
N ARG A 44 0.81 1.81 -19.74
CA ARG A 44 1.21 1.27 -21.05
C ARG A 44 1.19 -0.27 -20.98
N ALA A 45 0.93 -0.95 -22.11
CA ALA A 45 0.88 -2.42 -22.15
C ALA A 45 2.14 -3.09 -21.57
N VAL A 46 3.32 -2.47 -21.77
CA VAL A 46 4.59 -2.93 -21.20
C VAL A 46 4.60 -2.86 -19.68
N GLU A 47 4.07 -1.78 -19.08
CA GLU A 47 4.00 -1.62 -17.61
C GLU A 47 3.10 -2.70 -16.99
N ILE A 48 1.98 -3.04 -17.66
CA ILE A 48 1.07 -4.11 -17.25
C ILE A 48 1.78 -5.47 -17.26
N LEU A 49 2.54 -5.77 -18.31
CA LEU A 49 3.30 -7.02 -18.41
C LEU A 49 4.37 -7.10 -17.31
N VAL A 50 5.13 -6.03 -17.07
CA VAL A 50 6.15 -5.99 -16.01
C VAL A 50 5.51 -6.21 -14.64
N ALA A 51 4.40 -5.53 -14.33
CA ALA A 51 3.68 -5.71 -13.08
C ALA A 51 3.20 -7.16 -12.89
N TYR A 52 2.67 -7.78 -13.95
CA TYR A 52 2.28 -9.19 -13.93
C TYR A 52 3.45 -10.12 -13.61
N PHE A 53 4.60 -9.92 -14.28
CA PHE A 53 5.81 -10.68 -13.99
C PHE A 53 6.30 -10.51 -12.55
N LEU A 54 6.25 -9.29 -12.00
CA LEU A 54 6.63 -9.03 -10.61
C LEU A 54 5.70 -9.75 -9.62
N ILE A 55 4.39 -9.79 -9.90
CA ILE A 55 3.43 -10.54 -9.09
C ILE A 55 3.74 -12.04 -9.12
N LEU A 56 4.04 -12.60 -10.29
CA LEU A 56 4.43 -14.00 -10.42
C LEU A 56 5.75 -14.28 -9.68
N PHE A 57 6.76 -13.44 -9.89
CA PHE A 57 8.07 -13.56 -9.25
C PHE A 57 7.93 -13.53 -7.73
N ARG A 58 7.13 -12.61 -7.19
CA ARG A 58 6.82 -12.56 -5.75
C ARG A 58 6.22 -13.88 -5.25
N LYS A 59 5.22 -14.42 -5.95
CA LYS A 59 4.60 -15.70 -5.57
C LYS A 59 5.61 -16.85 -5.56
N ILE A 60 6.56 -16.86 -6.49
CA ILE A 60 7.64 -17.86 -6.53
C ILE A 60 8.55 -17.69 -5.31
N LEU A 61 8.97 -16.46 -4.98
CA LEU A 61 9.78 -16.18 -3.79
C LEU A 61 9.08 -16.61 -2.50
N GLU A 62 7.78 -16.33 -2.37
CA GLU A 62 6.97 -16.75 -1.22
C GLU A 62 6.84 -18.28 -1.13
N LEU A 63 6.73 -18.97 -2.27
CA LEU A 63 6.71 -20.43 -2.31
C LEU A 63 8.05 -21.05 -1.91
N ILE A 64 9.17 -20.48 -2.36
CA ILE A 64 10.52 -20.90 -1.95
C ILE A 64 10.67 -20.73 -0.43
N GLU A 65 10.21 -19.61 0.12
CA GLU A 65 10.22 -19.36 1.56
C GLU A 65 9.44 -20.44 2.33
N ARG A 66 8.20 -20.72 1.91
CA ARG A 66 7.34 -21.74 2.52
C ARG A 66 7.91 -23.16 2.39
N GLY A 67 8.56 -23.45 1.27
CA GLY A 67 9.24 -24.73 1.02
C GLY A 67 10.53 -24.91 1.84
N ALA A 68 11.25 -23.82 2.10
CA ALA A 68 12.47 -23.80 2.92
C ALA A 68 12.18 -23.97 4.43
N GLY A 69 10.97 -23.64 4.89
CA GLY A 69 10.53 -23.78 6.29
C GLY A 69 10.55 -25.19 6.90
N ARG A 70 10.95 -26.23 6.15
CA ARG A 70 11.25 -27.58 6.67
C ARG A 70 12.72 -27.81 7.04
N ARG A 71 13.62 -26.83 6.87
CA ARG A 71 15.06 -26.99 7.19
C ARG A 71 15.52 -25.95 8.22
N SER A 72 15.99 -26.49 9.35
CA SER A 72 16.81 -25.98 10.45
C SER A 72 17.01 -24.46 10.68
N PRO A 73 16.96 -23.98 11.94
CA PRO A 73 17.12 -22.56 12.34
C PRO A 73 18.55 -21.97 12.19
N SER A 74 19.46 -22.63 11.47
CA SER A 74 20.85 -22.18 11.27
C SER A 74 21.11 -21.41 9.96
N GLN A 75 20.06 -21.03 9.23
CA GLN A 75 20.15 -20.28 7.96
C GLN A 75 19.67 -18.81 8.07
N ASP A 76 20.18 -18.03 9.04
CA ASP A 76 19.90 -16.58 9.14
C ASP A 76 20.47 -15.76 7.94
N LYS A 77 21.37 -16.34 7.12
CA LYS A 77 22.01 -15.64 5.99
C LYS A 77 21.24 -15.72 4.68
N GLY A 78 20.58 -16.86 4.42
CA GLY A 78 19.72 -17.02 3.23
C GLY A 78 18.43 -16.20 3.34
N SER A 79 17.98 -15.92 4.56
CA SER A 79 16.77 -15.13 4.80
C SER A 79 16.93 -13.65 4.45
N LEU A 80 18.08 -13.02 4.74
CA LEU A 80 18.26 -11.59 4.45
C LEU A 80 18.19 -11.29 2.95
N GLY A 81 18.91 -12.05 2.12
CA GLY A 81 18.87 -11.88 0.66
C GLY A 81 17.46 -12.05 0.10
N GLN A 82 16.72 -13.05 0.59
CA GLN A 82 15.33 -13.29 0.20
C GLN A 82 14.41 -12.15 0.66
N ASN A 83 14.56 -11.65 1.89
CA ASN A 83 13.79 -10.54 2.42
C ASN A 83 14.05 -9.24 1.66
N LEU A 84 15.30 -8.98 1.27
CA LEU A 84 15.67 -7.86 0.40
C LEU A 84 15.02 -7.96 -0.98
N LEU A 85 15.03 -9.15 -1.60
CA LEU A 85 14.38 -9.39 -2.89
C LEU A 85 12.86 -9.20 -2.82
N LEU A 86 12.21 -9.71 -1.77
CA LEU A 86 10.77 -9.53 -1.57
C LEU A 86 10.42 -8.04 -1.42
N PHE A 87 11.15 -7.33 -0.56
CA PHE A 87 10.94 -5.90 -0.35
C PHE A 87 11.23 -5.08 -1.61
N LYS A 88 12.32 -5.38 -2.33
CA LYS A 88 12.61 -4.77 -3.64
C LYS A 88 11.48 -4.99 -4.63
N THR A 89 10.93 -6.20 -4.69
CA THR A 89 9.80 -6.52 -5.57
C THR A 89 8.58 -5.64 -5.22
N SER A 90 8.32 -5.40 -3.92
CA SER A 90 7.29 -4.44 -3.47
C SER A 90 7.55 -3.02 -3.96
N ILE A 91 8.79 -2.53 -3.84
CA ILE A 91 9.17 -1.20 -4.33
C ILE A 91 9.01 -1.10 -5.85
N GLU A 92 9.42 -2.11 -6.60
CA GLU A 92 9.25 -2.13 -8.06
C GLU A 92 7.78 -2.17 -8.47
N MET A 93 6.93 -2.92 -7.76
CA MET A 93 5.48 -2.88 -7.99
C MET A 93 4.91 -1.47 -7.76
N MET A 94 5.34 -0.76 -6.71
CA MET A 94 4.92 0.63 -6.46
C MET A 94 5.37 1.60 -7.57
N LYS A 95 6.47 1.33 -8.26
CA LYS A 95 6.92 2.15 -9.40
C LYS A 95 6.02 1.94 -10.63
N GLN A 96 5.59 0.70 -10.87
CA GLN A 96 4.80 0.34 -12.06
C GLN A 96 3.33 0.76 -11.94
N GLU A 97 2.72 0.60 -10.76
CA GLU A 97 1.29 0.82 -10.56
C GLU A 97 0.96 1.36 -9.18
N ASP A 98 -0.13 2.14 -9.10
CA ASP A 98 -0.65 2.64 -7.82
C ASP A 98 -1.31 1.50 -7.03
N LYS A 99 -0.56 0.92 -6.09
CA LYS A 99 -1.05 -0.10 -5.14
C LYS A 99 -1.55 0.47 -3.82
N SER A 100 -1.71 1.78 -3.69
CA SER A 100 -2.16 2.42 -2.43
C SER A 100 -3.50 1.92 -1.90
N GLN A 101 -4.37 1.44 -2.78
CA GLN A 101 -5.69 0.93 -2.40
C GLN A 101 -5.71 -0.60 -2.24
N SER A 102 -4.60 -1.28 -2.49
CA SER A 102 -4.53 -2.75 -2.42
C SER A 102 -4.17 -3.19 -1.00
N GLY A 103 -5.19 -3.42 -0.17
CA GLY A 103 -5.01 -3.94 1.19
C GLY A 103 -4.09 -5.16 1.30
N PRO A 104 -4.24 -6.20 0.44
CA PRO A 104 -3.32 -7.34 0.43
C PRO A 104 -1.87 -6.96 0.14
N PHE A 105 -1.63 -6.06 -0.83
CA PHE A 105 -0.28 -5.59 -1.16
C PHE A 105 0.33 -4.81 0.00
N LEU A 106 -0.41 -3.88 0.59
CA LEU A 106 0.07 -3.06 1.70
C LEU A 106 0.40 -3.88 2.94
N SER A 107 -0.41 -4.90 3.24
CA SER A 107 -0.12 -5.86 4.31
C SER A 107 1.18 -6.62 4.04
N ALA A 108 1.37 -7.06 2.79
CA ALA A 108 2.57 -7.77 2.37
C ALA A 108 3.83 -6.88 2.42
N LEU A 109 3.72 -5.63 1.97
CA LEU A 109 4.79 -4.62 2.06
C LEU A 109 5.22 -4.36 3.52
N ALA A 110 4.25 -4.22 4.43
CA ALA A 110 4.52 -4.03 5.85
C ALA A 110 5.14 -5.28 6.50
N LEU A 111 4.76 -6.47 6.07
CA LEU A 111 5.39 -7.72 6.50
C LEU A 111 6.86 -7.80 6.03
N ASP A 112 7.11 -7.51 4.75
CA ASP A 112 8.47 -7.49 4.17
C ASP A 112 9.35 -6.48 4.92
N TRP A 113 8.80 -5.30 5.25
CA TRP A 113 9.46 -4.30 6.08
C TRP A 113 9.85 -4.82 7.47
N ASN A 114 8.93 -5.49 8.16
CA ASN A 114 9.20 -6.05 9.48
C ASN A 114 10.27 -7.15 9.45
N ARG A 115 10.32 -7.93 8.36
CA ARG A 115 11.38 -8.93 8.15
C ARG A 115 12.74 -8.26 8.01
N LEU A 116 12.85 -7.23 7.16
CA LEU A 116 14.10 -6.48 6.98
C LEU A 116 14.58 -5.80 8.25
N THR A 117 13.68 -5.13 8.98
CA THR A 117 14.04 -4.49 10.24
C THR A 117 14.37 -5.52 11.33
N GLY A 118 13.74 -6.70 11.29
CA GLY A 118 14.09 -7.84 12.12
C GLY A 118 15.49 -8.37 11.83
N ASP A 119 15.86 -8.53 10.55
CA ASP A 119 17.20 -8.96 10.15
C ASP A 119 18.25 -7.96 10.63
N LEU A 120 18.04 -6.65 10.43
CA LEU A 120 18.96 -5.62 10.93
C LEU A 120 19.21 -5.73 12.44
N ARG A 121 18.19 -6.04 13.24
CA ARG A 121 18.33 -6.19 14.70
C ARG A 121 19.17 -7.40 15.10
N LYS A 122 19.23 -8.44 14.25
CA LYS A 122 20.04 -9.64 14.49
C LYS A 122 21.48 -9.49 14.00
N MET A 123 21.75 -8.51 13.14
CA MET A 123 23.10 -8.28 12.60
C MET A 123 24.05 -7.70 13.64
N SER A 124 25.31 -8.12 13.57
CA SER A 124 26.40 -7.50 14.32
C SER A 124 26.64 -6.07 13.84
N ALA A 125 26.72 -5.12 14.76
CA ALA A 125 26.96 -3.71 14.44
C ALA A 125 28.31 -3.50 13.74
N GLY A 126 28.35 -2.61 12.75
CA GLY A 126 29.58 -2.14 12.11
C GLY A 126 30.01 -2.90 10.86
N GLY A 127 29.25 -3.92 10.42
CA GLY A 127 29.49 -4.57 9.13
C GLY A 127 29.04 -3.71 7.94
N PRO A 128 29.66 -3.83 6.76
CA PRO A 128 29.31 -2.99 5.58
C PRO A 128 27.85 -3.14 5.16
N ILE A 129 27.33 -4.38 5.17
CA ILE A 129 25.92 -4.65 4.86
C ILE A 129 24.98 -4.06 5.92
N GLU A 130 25.38 -4.13 7.20
CA GLU A 130 24.58 -3.62 8.32
C GLU A 130 24.46 -2.09 8.25
N ILE A 131 25.55 -1.39 7.97
CA ILE A 131 25.60 0.06 7.81
C ILE A 131 24.69 0.51 6.67
N GLU A 132 24.79 -0.11 5.49
CA GLU A 132 23.97 0.24 4.33
C GLU A 132 22.49 -0.09 4.54
N LEU A 133 22.18 -1.23 5.18
CA LEU A 133 20.81 -1.62 5.51
C LEU A 133 20.19 -0.65 6.52
N ARG A 134 20.95 -0.25 7.54
CA ARG A 134 20.53 0.77 8.51
C ARG A 134 20.24 2.10 7.83
N ALA A 135 21.12 2.53 6.91
CA ALA A 135 20.93 3.78 6.17
C ALA A 135 19.67 3.73 5.29
N LEU A 136 19.39 2.60 4.62
CA LEU A 136 18.16 2.41 3.86
C LEU A 136 16.92 2.48 4.77
N ILE A 137 16.93 1.74 5.89
CA ILE A 137 15.83 1.71 6.85
C ILE A 137 15.55 3.12 7.39
N GLN A 138 16.59 3.88 7.76
CA GLN A 138 16.43 5.27 8.22
C GLN A 138 15.82 6.18 7.15
N LYS A 139 16.22 6.03 5.88
CA LYS A 139 15.62 6.80 4.77
C LYS A 139 14.12 6.52 4.62
N ILE A 140 13.73 5.25 4.66
CA ILE A 140 12.31 4.86 4.53
C ILE A 140 11.53 5.27 5.78
N GLN A 141 12.12 5.12 6.97
CA GLN A 141 11.52 5.52 8.24
C GLN A 141 11.24 7.01 8.36
N SER A 142 12.02 7.85 7.68
CA SER A 142 11.89 9.30 7.75
C SER A 142 11.10 9.90 6.58
N TYR A 143 10.58 9.07 5.68
CA TYR A 143 9.76 9.53 4.57
C TYR A 143 8.28 9.63 4.98
N PRO A 144 7.51 10.66 4.57
CA PRO A 144 8.02 11.95 4.14
C PRO A 144 8.65 12.71 5.32
N LYS A 145 9.63 13.57 5.02
CA LYS A 145 10.35 14.32 6.07
C LYS A 145 9.41 15.29 6.79
N GLY A 146 9.58 15.43 8.10
CA GLY A 146 8.90 16.46 8.90
C GLY A 146 7.44 16.16 9.23
N THR A 147 6.95 14.93 9.04
CA THR A 147 5.60 14.52 9.46
C THR A 147 5.61 13.83 10.82
N GLN A 148 4.49 13.93 11.54
CA GLN A 148 4.31 13.35 12.88
C GLN A 148 4.30 11.82 12.85
N HIS A 149 3.65 11.26 11.82
CA HIS A 149 3.70 9.85 11.48
C HIS A 149 4.36 9.73 10.12
N SER A 150 5.35 8.86 10.02
CA SER A 150 6.10 8.60 8.80
C SER A 150 5.68 7.28 8.17
N PHE A 151 6.19 7.01 6.98
CA PHE A 151 5.97 5.77 6.25
C PHE A 151 6.50 4.58 7.03
N GLY A 152 7.70 4.67 7.63
CA GLY A 152 8.19 3.60 8.51
C GLY A 152 7.38 3.42 9.79
N TYR A 153 6.75 4.48 10.33
CA TYR A 153 5.79 4.33 11.42
C TYR A 153 4.62 3.45 10.95
N TYR A 154 3.98 3.77 9.82
CA TYR A 154 2.85 2.99 9.31
C TYR A 154 3.24 1.56 8.90
N LEU A 155 4.41 1.36 8.29
CA LEU A 155 4.91 0.03 7.94
C LEU A 155 5.15 -0.84 9.18
N SER A 156 5.59 -0.24 10.29
CA SER A 156 5.89 -0.98 11.52
C SER A 156 4.62 -1.30 12.31
N GLU A 157 3.72 -0.32 12.45
CA GLU A 157 2.50 -0.44 13.27
C GLU A 157 1.41 -1.29 12.59
N TYR A 158 1.31 -1.24 11.26
CA TYR A 158 0.17 -1.82 10.55
C TYR A 158 0.45 -3.14 9.81
N ALA A 159 1.61 -3.75 10.07
CA ALA A 159 1.94 -5.06 9.51
C ALA A 159 0.94 -6.14 9.97
N GLY A 160 0.35 -6.87 9.02
CA GLY A 160 -0.61 -7.95 9.30
C GLY A 160 -1.99 -7.48 9.80
N GLN A 161 -2.25 -6.17 9.84
CA GLN A 161 -3.56 -5.64 10.23
C GLN A 161 -4.56 -5.76 9.07
N LYS A 162 -5.83 -6.03 9.42
CA LYS A 162 -6.92 -6.15 8.42
C LYS A 162 -7.38 -4.80 7.88
N TRP A 163 -7.18 -3.75 8.64
CA TRP A 163 -7.54 -2.39 8.27
C TRP A 163 -6.29 -1.52 8.25
N LEU A 164 -6.21 -0.64 7.26
CA LEU A 164 -5.07 0.24 7.04
C LEU A 164 -5.54 1.70 7.11
N PRO A 165 -4.79 2.58 7.77
CA PRO A 165 -5.18 3.96 7.93
C PRO A 165 -5.02 4.72 6.61
N PHE A 166 -5.93 5.64 6.32
CA PHE A 166 -5.91 6.46 5.11
C PHE A 166 -4.57 7.17 4.87
N PRO A 167 -3.91 7.77 5.88
CA PRO A 167 -2.58 8.36 5.71
C PRO A 167 -1.50 7.40 5.17
N PHE A 168 -1.58 6.11 5.50
CA PHE A 168 -0.63 5.13 4.96
C PHE A 168 -0.84 4.94 3.45
N MET A 169 -2.10 4.83 3.02
CA MET A 169 -2.45 4.75 1.60
C MET A 169 -1.99 5.99 0.84
N GLU A 170 -2.21 7.18 1.40
CA GLU A 170 -1.75 8.45 0.81
C GLU A 170 -0.24 8.51 0.63
N MET A 171 0.56 7.98 1.58
CA MET A 171 2.02 7.96 1.44
C MET A 171 2.50 7.05 0.31
N VAL A 172 1.87 5.88 0.15
CA VAL A 172 2.15 4.94 -0.93
C VAL A 172 1.79 5.58 -2.28
N GLN A 173 0.60 6.19 -2.34
CA GLN A 173 0.13 6.90 -3.52
C GLN A 173 1.04 8.07 -3.88
N LYS A 174 1.45 8.86 -2.88
CA LYS A 174 2.39 9.97 -3.05
C LYS A 174 3.72 9.49 -3.60
N ALA A 175 4.29 8.42 -3.03
CA ALA A 175 5.55 7.84 -3.53
C ALA A 175 5.43 7.37 -4.99
N HIS A 176 4.30 6.75 -5.36
CA HIS A 176 4.01 6.38 -6.75
C HIS A 176 3.94 7.62 -7.66
N PHE A 177 3.21 8.66 -7.27
CA PHE A 177 3.08 9.88 -8.08
C PHE A 177 4.39 10.66 -8.20
N GLU A 178 5.19 10.73 -7.14
CA GLU A 178 6.55 11.29 -7.20
C GLU A 178 7.39 10.55 -8.23
N HIS A 179 7.34 9.22 -8.26
CA HIS A 179 8.01 8.40 -9.27
C HIS A 179 7.49 8.63 -10.68
N ARG A 180 6.18 8.71 -10.88
CA ARG A 180 5.59 9.00 -12.20
C ARG A 180 5.98 10.38 -12.72
N LYS A 181 6.18 11.35 -11.82
CA LYS A 181 6.55 12.73 -12.17
C LYS A 181 8.04 12.87 -12.47
N ASP A 182 8.91 12.31 -11.63
CA ASP A 182 10.37 12.31 -11.82
C ASP A 182 10.95 10.93 -11.46
N PRO A 183 10.99 10.00 -12.43
CA PRO A 183 11.50 8.65 -12.19
C PRO A 183 12.96 8.63 -11.73
N SER A 184 13.77 9.61 -12.13
CA SER A 184 15.21 9.67 -11.81
C SER A 184 15.50 10.08 -10.37
N HIS A 185 14.67 10.94 -9.77
CA HIS A 185 14.94 11.51 -8.43
C HIS A 185 13.88 11.16 -7.39
N SER A 186 12.97 10.24 -7.71
CA SER A 186 11.96 9.78 -6.75
C SER A 186 12.52 8.93 -5.62
N ALA A 187 11.84 8.96 -4.47
CA ALA A 187 12.17 8.11 -3.33
C ALA A 187 12.20 6.61 -3.69
N LEU A 188 11.28 6.13 -4.54
CA LEU A 188 11.24 4.72 -4.96
C LEU A 188 12.46 4.31 -5.79
N SER A 189 12.98 5.19 -6.63
CA SER A 189 14.21 4.91 -7.39
C SER A 189 15.43 4.89 -6.48
N ASP A 190 15.53 5.84 -5.56
CA ASP A 190 16.58 5.87 -4.55
C ASP A 190 16.61 4.59 -3.69
N TRP A 191 15.44 4.14 -3.22
CA TRP A 191 15.32 2.93 -2.41
C TRP A 191 15.65 1.68 -3.21
N SER A 192 15.16 1.59 -4.45
CA SER A 192 15.46 0.46 -5.34
C SER A 192 16.95 0.35 -5.63
N ALA A 193 17.63 1.46 -5.97
CA ALA A 193 19.07 1.49 -6.20
C ALA A 193 19.88 1.06 -4.96
N LYS A 194 19.43 1.44 -3.76
CA LYS A 194 20.04 1.00 -2.50
C LYS A 194 19.84 -0.49 -2.24
N LEU A 195 18.68 -1.04 -2.59
CA LEU A 195 18.41 -2.47 -2.49
C LEU A 195 19.28 -3.27 -3.46
N ASP A 196 19.47 -2.78 -4.68
CA ASP A 196 20.40 -3.38 -5.65
C ASP A 196 21.84 -3.38 -5.14
N HIS A 197 22.27 -2.27 -4.56
CA HIS A 197 23.59 -2.19 -3.93
C HIS A 197 23.74 -3.22 -2.80
N LEU A 198 22.77 -3.30 -1.88
CA LEU A 198 22.78 -4.29 -0.79
C LEU A 198 22.83 -5.73 -1.28
N LEU A 199 22.06 -6.06 -2.32
CA LEU A 199 22.07 -7.38 -2.94
C LEU A 199 23.44 -7.70 -3.54
N SER A 200 24.06 -6.75 -4.25
CA SER A 200 25.41 -6.92 -4.80
C SER A 200 26.49 -7.11 -3.73
N LEU A 201 26.36 -6.42 -2.58
CA LEU A 201 27.26 -6.62 -1.45
C LEU A 201 27.13 -8.03 -0.88
N LEU A 202 25.90 -8.54 -0.76
CA LEU A 202 25.67 -9.92 -0.32
C LEU A 202 26.33 -10.93 -1.28
N GLU A 203 26.23 -10.73 -2.58
CA GLU A 203 26.90 -11.60 -3.57
C GLU A 203 28.44 -11.50 -3.53
N THR A 204 28.98 -10.37 -3.08
CA THR A 204 30.45 -10.16 -3.03
C THR A 204 31.08 -10.77 -1.77
N TYR A 205 30.37 -10.75 -0.65
CA TYR A 205 30.88 -11.24 0.63
C TYR A 205 30.53 -12.72 0.91
N TYR A 206 29.83 -13.41 0.00
CA TYR A 206 29.40 -14.80 0.13
C TYR A 206 29.63 -15.61 -1.14
#